data_AF-A0A1D3LAC5-F1
#
_entry.id   AF-A0A1D3LAC5-F1
#
_cell.length_a   1.000
_cell.length_b   1.000
_cell.length_c   1.000
_cell.angle_alpha   90.00
_cell.angle_beta   90.00
_cell.angle_gamma   90.00
#
_symmetry.space_group_name_H-M   'P 1'
#
loop_
_entity.id
_entity.type
_entity.pdbx_description
1 polymer ?
#
loop_
_entity_poly.entity_id
_entity_poly.type
_entity_poly.pdbx_seq_one_letter_code
_entity_poly.pdbx_strand_id
1 'polypeptide(L)'
;IGIQTSLENLENKLLKITNINKKINDCLTETESIEKQISSSSINSQDTELSSLQTFLESIKDQKKNIEEQKTELDKLDSEIKSIENEVDQHKKNYEIGIIEKIKENAITNKEEIESIKTSIESTIKNVISVFNTNDLEGINTNENLEKYSTEMNNIYNEFITSYNLIINYSETASKEPITYDQIKNTRITAQNELLKIIESKNKSKSYLDNVKIKEVDRIITHFKNKLDNVNDKFTNEYSNINKGLEDISKSIENVKNSTDENSLFDIL
;
A
#
# COMPACT_ATOMS: atom_id res chain seq x y z
N ILE A 1 17.66 5.97 21.13
CA ILE A 1 18.40 6.73 22.17
C ILE A 1 17.45 7.11 23.31
N GLY A 2 16.38 7.90 23.08
CA GLY A 2 15.44 8.29 24.15
C GLY A 2 14.82 7.13 24.97
N ILE A 3 14.23 6.12 24.32
CA ILE A 3 13.59 4.98 25.02
C ILE A 3 14.57 4.19 25.89
N GLN A 4 15.81 4.00 25.41
CA GLN A 4 16.81 3.20 26.12
C GLN A 4 17.33 3.94 27.35
N THR A 5 17.52 5.26 27.24
CA THR A 5 17.82 6.13 28.39
C THR A 5 16.67 6.15 29.40
N SER A 6 15.41 6.18 28.94
CA SER A 6 14.24 6.10 29.83
C SER A 6 14.14 4.74 30.54
N LEU A 7 14.49 3.64 29.86
CA LEU A 7 14.47 2.29 30.43
C LEU A 7 15.54 2.11 31.52
N GLU A 8 16.79 2.50 31.25
CA GLU A 8 17.88 2.49 32.24
C GLU A 8 17.55 3.36 33.46
N ASN A 9 16.88 4.50 33.23
CA ASN A 9 16.45 5.37 34.31
C ASN A 9 15.34 4.72 35.15
N LEU A 10 14.43 3.96 34.53
CA LEU A 10 13.39 3.19 35.22
C LEU A 10 14.01 2.08 36.07
N GLU A 11 14.96 1.31 35.53
CA GLU A 11 15.66 0.25 36.26
C GLU A 11 16.40 0.78 37.49
N ASN A 12 17.14 1.89 37.33
CA ASN A 12 17.81 2.55 38.45
C ASN A 12 16.84 3.04 39.53
N LYS A 13 15.64 3.49 39.14
CA LYS A 13 14.61 3.93 40.08
C LYS A 13 13.94 2.75 40.80
N LEU A 14 13.73 1.64 40.11
CA LEU A 14 13.21 0.40 40.70
C LEU A 14 14.16 -0.15 41.77
N LEU A 15 15.47 -0.02 41.53
CA LEU A 15 16.51 -0.32 42.51
C LEU A 15 16.42 0.60 43.74
N LYS A 16 16.18 1.91 43.55
CA LYS A 16 15.98 2.87 44.67
C LYS A 16 14.73 2.55 45.49
N ILE A 17 13.60 2.21 44.86
CA ILE A 17 12.37 1.79 45.56
C ILE A 17 12.64 0.56 46.42
N THR A 18 13.36 -0.42 45.89
CA THR A 18 13.71 -1.65 46.61
C THR A 18 14.53 -1.35 47.88
N ASN A 19 15.49 -0.40 47.77
CA ASN A 19 16.26 0.06 48.92
C ASN A 19 15.42 0.84 49.95
N ILE A 20 14.48 1.67 49.51
CA ILE A 20 13.55 2.38 50.40
C ILE A 20 12.67 1.39 51.16
N ASN A 21 12.06 0.42 50.46
CA ASN A 21 11.24 -0.62 51.09
C ASN A 21 12.01 -1.40 52.16
N LYS A 22 13.29 -1.71 51.90
CA LYS A 22 14.14 -2.36 52.89
C LYS A 22 14.32 -1.50 54.16
N LYS A 23 14.63 -0.21 53.99
CA LYS A 23 14.80 0.73 55.12
C LYS A 23 13.50 0.94 55.91
N ILE A 24 12.36 0.99 55.24
CA ILE A 24 11.04 1.09 55.90
C ILE A 24 10.77 -0.16 56.74
N ASN A 25 11.03 -1.36 56.19
CA ASN A 25 10.89 -2.60 56.94
C ASN A 25 11.82 -2.64 58.15
N ASP A 26 13.09 -2.22 58.00
CA ASP A 26 14.04 -2.15 59.11
C ASP A 26 13.49 -1.23 60.23
N CYS A 27 12.98 -0.05 59.88
CA CYS A 27 12.39 0.91 60.80
C CYS A 27 11.12 0.36 61.50
N LEU A 28 10.26 -0.35 60.77
CA LEU A 28 9.08 -1.04 61.31
C LEU A 28 9.48 -2.09 62.35
N THR A 29 10.46 -2.93 62.02
CA THR A 29 10.96 -3.99 62.91
C THR A 29 11.56 -3.40 64.20
N GLU A 30 12.30 -2.30 64.07
CA GLU A 30 12.87 -1.57 65.20
C GLU A 30 11.77 -0.98 66.09
N THR A 31 10.74 -0.38 65.49
CA THR A 31 9.57 0.19 66.18
C THR A 31 8.79 -0.89 66.94
N GLU A 32 8.60 -2.09 66.37
CA GLU A 32 7.95 -3.21 67.07
C GLU A 32 8.77 -3.72 68.27
N SER A 33 10.11 -3.75 68.14
CA SER A 33 11.01 -4.12 69.25
C SER A 33 10.93 -3.12 70.40
N ILE A 34 10.85 -1.84 70.04
CA ILE A 34 10.67 -0.71 70.94
C ILE A 34 9.33 -0.79 71.69
N GLU A 35 8.23 -1.05 70.98
CA GLU A 35 6.89 -1.15 71.56
C GLU A 35 6.86 -2.24 72.65
N LYS A 36 7.55 -3.35 72.41
CA LYS A 36 7.75 -4.42 73.39
C LYS A 36 8.55 -3.97 74.61
N GLN A 37 9.61 -3.18 74.43
CA GLN A 37 10.42 -2.67 75.55
C GLN A 37 9.61 -1.70 76.43
N ILE A 38 8.91 -0.73 75.83
CA ILE A 38 8.04 0.21 76.57
C ILE A 38 6.95 -0.52 77.34
N SER A 39 6.35 -1.55 76.72
CA SER A 39 5.34 -2.40 77.37
C SER A 39 5.89 -3.20 78.56
N SER A 40 7.21 -3.33 78.68
CA SER A 40 7.89 -4.08 79.74
C SER A 40 8.52 -3.21 80.84
N SER A 41 8.60 -1.89 80.66
CA SER A 41 9.22 -0.96 81.60
C SER A 41 8.30 -0.69 82.81
N SER A 42 8.84 -0.82 84.03
CA SER A 42 8.13 -0.56 85.31
C SER A 42 8.71 0.69 85.98
N ILE A 43 7.83 1.59 86.43
CA ILE A 43 8.03 3.03 86.79
C ILE A 43 9.05 3.32 87.94
N ASN A 44 9.82 2.36 88.42
CA ASN A 44 10.55 2.48 89.70
C ASN A 44 12.02 2.97 89.64
N SER A 45 12.57 3.49 88.53
CA SER A 45 13.93 4.07 88.51
C SER A 45 14.03 5.41 87.75
N GLN A 46 13.63 6.49 88.42
CA GLN A 46 13.21 7.77 87.82
C GLN A 46 14.26 8.61 87.07
N ASP A 47 15.58 8.45 87.26
CA ASP A 47 16.57 9.34 86.60
C ASP A 47 17.27 8.73 85.39
N THR A 48 17.56 7.42 85.41
CA THR A 48 18.22 6.72 84.29
C THR A 48 17.20 6.31 83.22
N GLU A 49 15.96 5.99 83.61
CA GLU A 49 14.86 5.72 82.67
C GLU A 49 14.47 6.98 81.88
N LEU A 50 14.50 8.16 82.51
CA LEU A 50 14.11 9.42 81.87
C LEU A 50 15.07 9.86 80.76
N SER A 51 16.38 9.75 80.97
CA SER A 51 17.37 10.11 79.93
C SER A 51 17.33 9.14 78.75
N SER A 52 17.06 7.85 79.03
CA SER A 52 16.89 6.83 78.00
C SER A 52 15.65 7.09 77.16
N LEU A 53 14.52 7.44 77.79
CA LEU A 53 13.27 7.83 77.13
C LEU A 53 13.42 9.10 76.28
N GLN A 54 14.27 10.04 76.68
CA GLN A 54 14.49 11.28 75.95
C GLN A 54 15.34 11.07 74.70
N THR A 55 16.42 10.29 74.81
CA THR A 55 17.24 9.86 73.65
C THR A 55 16.40 9.04 72.67
N PHE A 56 15.51 8.22 73.22
CA PHE A 56 14.56 7.41 72.50
C PHE A 56 13.53 8.26 71.72
N LEU A 57 12.97 9.30 72.33
CA LEU A 57 12.04 10.22 71.66
C LEU A 57 12.73 10.98 70.50
N GLU A 58 13.98 11.39 70.68
CA GLU A 58 14.76 12.04 69.62
C GLU A 58 14.99 11.09 68.43
N SER A 59 15.30 9.81 68.68
CA SER A 59 15.43 8.79 67.63
C SER A 59 14.15 8.59 66.82
N ILE A 60 12.97 8.55 67.47
CA ILE A 60 11.68 8.49 66.77
C ILE A 60 11.45 9.74 65.90
N LYS A 61 11.78 10.93 66.40
CA LYS A 61 11.64 12.17 65.61
C LYS A 61 12.50 12.14 64.36
N ASP A 62 13.74 11.69 64.47
CA ASP A 62 14.65 11.55 63.34
C ASP A 62 14.14 10.52 62.33
N GLN A 63 13.65 9.37 62.80
CA GLN A 63 13.01 8.36 61.94
C GLN A 63 11.77 8.91 61.23
N LYS A 64 10.89 9.63 61.95
CA LYS A 64 9.70 10.27 61.37
C LYS A 64 10.09 11.24 60.26
N LYS A 65 11.10 12.09 60.50
CA LYS A 65 11.60 13.05 59.51
C LYS A 65 12.12 12.33 58.25
N ASN A 66 12.89 11.25 58.43
CA ASN A 66 13.38 10.42 57.33
C ASN A 66 12.23 9.79 56.51
N ILE A 67 11.16 9.34 57.17
CA ILE A 67 9.95 8.81 56.48
C ILE A 67 9.24 9.91 55.69
N GLU A 68 9.10 11.12 56.24
CA GLU A 68 8.48 12.26 55.56
C GLU A 68 9.30 12.70 54.32
N GLU A 69 10.63 12.68 54.42
CA GLU A 69 11.54 12.93 53.29
C GLU A 69 11.38 11.87 52.19
N GLN A 70 11.37 10.58 52.54
CA GLN A 70 11.17 9.47 51.59
C GLN A 70 9.80 9.51 50.91
N LYS A 71 8.73 9.86 51.64
CA LYS A 71 7.39 10.05 51.06
C LYS A 71 7.41 11.12 49.96
N THR A 72 8.09 12.23 50.22
CA THR A 72 8.22 13.33 49.25
C THR A 72 8.97 12.90 47.99
N GLU A 73 9.98 12.03 48.10
CA GLU A 73 10.64 11.43 46.94
C GLU A 73 9.71 10.49 46.17
N LEU A 74 8.87 9.72 46.86
CA LEU A 74 7.90 8.80 46.25
C LEU A 74 6.83 9.56 45.44
N ASP A 75 6.32 10.68 45.98
CA ASP A 75 5.33 11.53 45.32
C ASP A 75 5.88 12.14 44.02
N LYS A 76 7.16 12.52 43.99
CA LYS A 76 7.83 12.97 42.75
C LYS A 76 7.89 11.85 41.71
N LEU A 77 8.15 10.63 42.16
CA LEU A 77 8.28 9.46 41.30
C LEU A 77 6.96 9.13 40.57
N ASP A 78 5.80 9.32 41.23
CA ASP A 78 4.47 9.16 40.62
C ASP A 78 4.25 10.12 39.43
N SER A 79 4.65 11.38 39.59
CA SER A 79 4.55 12.38 38.51
C SER A 79 5.44 12.04 37.31
N GLU A 80 6.63 11.50 37.57
CA GLU A 80 7.57 11.08 36.53
C GLU A 80 7.07 9.83 35.79
N ILE A 81 6.45 8.87 36.49
CA ILE A 81 5.82 7.70 35.88
C ILE A 81 4.73 8.14 34.90
N LYS A 82 3.82 9.03 35.32
CA LYS A 82 2.77 9.56 34.44
C LYS A 82 3.33 10.28 33.22
N SER A 83 4.44 11.00 33.36
CA SER A 83 5.13 11.63 32.23
C SER A 83 5.64 10.59 31.22
N ILE A 84 6.26 9.51 31.71
CA ILE A 84 6.78 8.41 30.86
C ILE A 84 5.62 7.70 30.16
N GLU A 85 4.52 7.42 30.85
CA GLU A 85 3.34 6.79 30.26
C GLU A 85 2.77 7.63 29.10
N ASN A 86 2.66 8.94 29.30
CA ASN A 86 2.22 9.87 28.27
C ASN A 86 3.18 9.91 27.07
N GLU A 87 4.50 9.92 27.31
CA GLU A 87 5.52 9.87 26.24
C GLU A 87 5.42 8.57 25.43
N VAL A 88 5.29 7.43 26.12
CA VAL A 88 5.16 6.11 25.49
C VAL A 88 3.91 6.06 24.63
N ASP A 89 2.78 6.58 25.11
CA ASP A 89 1.54 6.60 24.33
C ASP A 89 1.63 7.55 23.13
N GLN A 90 2.27 8.72 23.27
CA GLN A 90 2.53 9.60 22.13
C GLN A 90 3.43 8.93 21.09
N HIS A 91 4.46 8.20 21.51
CA HIS A 91 5.33 7.46 20.60
C HIS A 91 4.58 6.35 19.84
N LYS A 92 3.69 5.61 20.51
CA LYS A 92 2.83 4.61 19.85
C LYS A 92 1.95 5.26 18.78
N LYS A 93 1.33 6.41 19.08
CA LYS A 93 0.52 7.17 18.12
C LYS A 93 1.36 7.61 16.92
N ASN A 94 2.51 8.23 17.17
CA ASN A 94 3.42 8.71 16.13
C ASN A 94 3.92 7.58 15.22
N TYR A 95 4.18 6.40 15.77
CA TYR A 95 4.56 5.22 14.99
C TYR A 95 3.47 4.83 13.99
N GLU A 96 2.22 4.75 14.43
CA GLU A 96 1.09 4.41 13.55
C GLU A 96 0.84 5.50 12.50
N ILE A 97 0.93 6.79 12.86
CA ILE A 97 0.86 7.92 11.91
C ILE A 97 1.96 7.81 10.86
N GLY A 98 3.19 7.48 11.26
CA GLY A 98 4.32 7.31 10.33
C GLY A 98 4.07 6.21 9.29
N ILE A 99 3.41 5.11 9.67
CA ILE A 99 3.00 4.07 8.71
C ILE A 99 1.94 4.62 7.74
N ILE A 100 0.96 5.38 8.21
CA ILE A 100 -0.08 5.98 7.37
C ILE A 100 0.54 6.96 6.36
N GLU A 101 1.47 7.82 6.78
CA GLU A 101 2.19 8.70 5.86
C GLU A 101 2.96 7.89 4.80
N LYS A 102 3.59 6.77 5.19
CA LYS A 102 4.28 5.92 4.21
C LYS A 102 3.33 5.28 3.19
N ILE A 103 2.13 4.90 3.63
CA ILE A 103 1.06 4.40 2.74
C ILE A 103 0.64 5.49 1.74
N LYS A 104 0.48 6.73 2.20
CA LYS A 104 0.17 7.88 1.36
C LYS A 104 1.26 8.19 0.34
N GLU A 105 2.53 8.18 0.74
CA GLU A 105 3.65 8.32 -0.20
C GLU A 105 3.59 7.27 -1.31
N ASN A 106 3.37 6.00 -0.96
CA ASN A 106 3.22 4.93 -1.94
C ASN A 106 2.01 5.14 -2.86
N ALA A 107 0.88 5.63 -2.32
CA ALA A 107 -0.31 5.95 -3.11
C ALA A 107 -0.04 7.08 -4.13
N ILE A 108 0.73 8.11 -3.74
CA ILE A 108 1.15 9.22 -4.61
C ILE A 108 2.04 8.70 -5.75
N THR A 109 3.07 7.91 -5.46
CA THR A 109 3.93 7.32 -6.51
C THR A 109 3.12 6.44 -7.48
N ASN A 110 2.18 5.64 -6.96
CA ASN A 110 1.34 4.80 -7.82
C ASN A 110 0.38 5.63 -8.69
N LYS A 111 -0.03 6.81 -8.24
CA LYS A 111 -0.89 7.72 -9.00
C LYS A 111 -0.18 8.23 -10.25
N GLU A 112 1.08 8.65 -10.11
CA GLU A 112 1.90 9.10 -11.24
C GLU A 112 2.04 7.98 -12.30
N GLU A 113 2.29 6.74 -11.85
CA GLU A 113 2.39 5.60 -12.77
C GLU A 113 1.08 5.30 -13.52
N ILE A 114 -0.07 5.28 -12.83
CA ILE A 114 -1.35 4.96 -13.49
C ILE A 114 -1.83 6.09 -14.41
N GLU A 115 -1.55 7.35 -14.08
CA GLU A 115 -1.79 8.50 -14.96
C GLU A 115 -0.93 8.43 -16.23
N SER A 116 0.32 7.99 -16.09
CA SER A 116 1.20 7.73 -17.25
C SER A 116 0.64 6.62 -18.15
N ILE A 117 0.15 5.51 -17.58
CA ILE A 117 -0.47 4.43 -18.37
C ILE A 117 -1.72 4.93 -19.09
N LYS A 118 -2.58 5.66 -18.38
CA LYS A 118 -3.83 6.21 -18.91
C LYS A 118 -3.60 7.11 -20.13
N THR A 119 -2.58 7.97 -20.06
CA THR A 119 -2.22 8.88 -21.15
C THR A 119 -1.46 8.19 -22.30
N SER A 120 -0.94 6.98 -22.08
CA SER A 120 -0.16 6.22 -23.06
C SER A 120 -0.99 5.35 -24.01
N ILE A 121 -2.33 5.29 -23.87
CA ILE A 121 -3.18 4.46 -24.75
C ILE A 121 -3.03 4.89 -26.21
N GLU A 122 -3.18 6.18 -26.51
CA GLU A 122 -3.10 6.69 -27.88
C GLU A 122 -1.71 6.49 -28.49
N SER A 123 -0.64 6.79 -27.74
CA SER A 123 0.73 6.58 -28.20
C SER A 123 1.03 5.11 -28.43
N THR A 124 0.49 4.21 -27.61
CA THR A 124 0.63 2.77 -27.78
C THR A 124 -0.01 2.28 -29.08
N ILE A 125 -1.23 2.74 -29.39
CA ILE A 125 -1.90 2.41 -30.67
C ILE A 125 -1.06 2.93 -31.85
N LYS A 126 -0.60 4.19 -31.79
CA LYS A 126 0.25 4.78 -32.84
C LYS A 126 1.54 4.01 -33.04
N ASN A 127 2.18 3.57 -31.95
CA ASN A 127 3.43 2.79 -32.01
C ASN A 127 3.22 1.40 -32.60
N VAL A 128 2.07 0.76 -32.36
CA VAL A 128 1.75 -0.53 -33.02
C VAL A 128 1.57 -0.32 -34.52
N ILE A 129 0.84 0.72 -34.92
CA ILE A 129 0.55 1.01 -36.32
C ILE A 129 1.81 1.42 -37.09
N SER A 130 2.73 2.18 -36.47
CA SER A 130 3.92 2.72 -37.16
C SER A 130 4.93 1.66 -37.61
N VAL A 131 4.82 0.41 -37.16
CA VAL A 131 5.66 -0.71 -37.60
C VAL A 131 5.32 -1.16 -39.02
N PHE A 132 4.13 -0.79 -39.54
CA PHE A 132 3.63 -1.21 -40.85
C PHE A 132 3.73 -0.08 -41.89
N ASN A 133 3.85 -0.43 -43.18
CA ASN A 133 3.90 0.59 -44.24
C ASN A 133 2.52 1.20 -44.47
N THR A 134 2.48 2.49 -44.85
CA THR A 134 1.24 3.23 -45.10
C THR A 134 0.34 2.55 -46.14
N ASN A 135 0.92 2.01 -47.21
CA ASN A 135 0.15 1.33 -48.26
C ASN A 135 -0.51 0.04 -47.76
N ASP A 136 0.16 -0.68 -46.87
CA ASP A 136 -0.36 -1.92 -46.30
C ASP A 136 -1.61 -1.60 -45.45
N LEU A 137 -1.56 -0.48 -44.71
CA LEU A 137 -2.60 -0.01 -43.81
C LEU A 137 -3.78 0.70 -44.51
N GLU A 138 -3.79 0.80 -45.84
CA GLU A 138 -4.88 1.46 -46.58
C GLU A 138 -6.24 0.86 -46.19
N GLY A 139 -7.15 1.69 -45.68
CA GLY A 139 -8.48 1.26 -45.21
C GLY A 139 -8.57 0.88 -43.73
N ILE A 140 -7.47 0.93 -42.97
CA ILE A 140 -7.50 0.84 -41.51
C ILE A 140 -7.73 2.23 -40.91
N ASN A 141 -8.78 2.37 -40.08
CA ASN A 141 -8.94 3.55 -39.25
C ASN A 141 -8.05 3.43 -37.99
N THR A 142 -7.04 4.30 -37.90
CA THR A 142 -6.06 4.27 -36.81
C THR A 142 -6.65 4.54 -35.43
N ASN A 143 -7.80 5.20 -35.36
CA ASN A 143 -8.45 5.61 -34.10
C ASN A 143 -9.71 4.78 -33.77
N GLU A 144 -10.00 3.74 -34.55
CA GLU A 144 -11.26 2.97 -34.46
C GLU A 144 -11.60 2.52 -33.04
N ASN A 145 -10.61 2.01 -32.30
CA ASN A 145 -10.81 1.48 -30.94
C ASN A 145 -10.39 2.45 -29.83
N LEU A 146 -9.87 3.65 -30.15
CA LEU A 146 -9.27 4.55 -29.17
C LEU A 146 -10.25 4.94 -28.06
N GLU A 147 -11.48 5.31 -28.43
CA GLU A 147 -12.52 5.71 -27.47
C GLU A 147 -12.91 4.55 -26.54
N LYS A 148 -13.10 3.36 -27.11
CA LYS A 148 -13.40 2.14 -26.35
C LYS A 148 -12.29 1.85 -25.35
N TYR A 149 -11.02 1.91 -25.78
CA TYR A 149 -9.91 1.62 -24.90
C TYR A 149 -9.73 2.66 -23.80
N SER A 150 -9.92 3.95 -24.14
CA SER A 150 -9.83 5.06 -23.20
C SER A 150 -10.92 4.99 -22.14
N THR A 151 -12.15 4.60 -22.52
CA THR A 151 -13.27 4.41 -21.60
C THR A 151 -12.97 3.34 -20.57
N GLU A 152 -12.49 2.17 -21.00
CA GLU A 152 -12.18 1.07 -20.08
C GLU A 152 -10.99 1.41 -19.16
N MET A 153 -9.95 2.08 -19.69
CA MET A 153 -8.84 2.56 -18.89
C MET A 153 -9.29 3.61 -17.85
N ASN A 154 -10.26 4.46 -18.20
CA ASN A 154 -10.87 5.39 -17.26
C ASN A 154 -11.63 4.68 -16.14
N ASN A 155 -12.30 3.56 -16.41
CA ASN A 155 -12.96 2.78 -15.37
C ASN A 155 -11.96 2.24 -14.34
N ILE A 156 -10.84 1.67 -14.79
CA ILE A 156 -9.74 1.21 -13.92
C ILE A 156 -9.17 2.38 -13.11
N TYR A 157 -8.98 3.53 -13.75
CA TYR A 157 -8.49 4.73 -13.10
C TYR A 157 -9.45 5.27 -12.03
N ASN A 158 -10.76 5.18 -12.25
CA ASN A 158 -11.77 5.63 -11.29
C ASN A 158 -11.80 4.71 -10.05
N GLU A 159 -11.65 3.40 -10.23
CA GLU A 159 -11.45 2.44 -9.11
C GLU A 159 -10.23 2.86 -8.27
N PHE A 160 -9.10 3.13 -8.93
CA PHE A 160 -7.87 3.61 -8.29
C PHE A 160 -8.08 4.92 -7.51
N ILE A 161 -8.68 5.93 -8.14
CA ILE A 161 -8.83 7.27 -7.54
C ILE A 161 -9.73 7.25 -6.31
N THR A 162 -10.72 6.37 -6.29
CA THR A 162 -11.58 6.18 -5.11
C THR A 162 -10.76 5.77 -3.89
N SER A 163 -9.93 4.72 -4.02
CA SER A 163 -9.04 4.26 -2.94
C SER A 163 -7.95 5.28 -2.60
N TYR A 164 -7.38 5.96 -3.61
CA TYR A 164 -6.41 7.03 -3.40
C TYR A 164 -6.97 8.14 -2.51
N ASN A 165 -8.16 8.66 -2.82
CA ASN A 165 -8.78 9.74 -2.06
C ASN A 165 -9.07 9.32 -0.60
N LEU A 166 -9.45 8.06 -0.38
CA LEU A 166 -9.62 7.52 0.97
C LEU A 166 -8.30 7.53 1.75
N ILE A 167 -7.20 7.10 1.15
CA ILE A 167 -5.87 7.13 1.80
C ILE A 167 -5.44 8.55 2.18
N ILE A 168 -5.65 9.53 1.29
CA ILE A 168 -5.35 10.93 1.59
C ILE A 168 -6.17 11.41 2.79
N ASN A 169 -7.47 11.15 2.80
CA ASN A 169 -8.35 11.52 3.91
C ASN A 169 -7.95 10.85 5.23
N TYR A 170 -7.50 9.58 5.20
CA TYR A 170 -7.04 8.87 6.39
C TYR A 170 -5.76 9.47 6.97
N SER A 171 -4.79 9.86 6.12
CA SER A 171 -3.57 10.58 6.54
C SER A 171 -3.90 11.91 7.21
N GLU A 172 -4.80 12.69 6.61
CA GLU A 172 -5.24 13.97 7.18
C GLU A 172 -5.97 13.80 8.51
N THR A 173 -6.80 12.77 8.63
CA THR A 173 -7.58 12.50 9.86
C THR A 173 -6.67 11.98 10.98
N ALA A 174 -5.72 11.10 10.66
CA ALA A 174 -4.77 10.55 11.64
C ALA A 174 -3.86 11.62 12.26
N SER A 175 -3.68 12.76 11.57
CA SER A 175 -2.84 13.88 12.02
C SER A 175 -3.59 14.92 12.86
N LYS A 176 -4.91 14.77 13.09
CA LYS A 176 -5.72 15.71 13.87
C LYS A 176 -5.86 15.26 15.31
N GLU A 177 -5.60 16.15 16.26
CA GLU A 177 -5.88 15.96 17.68
C GLU A 177 -7.29 16.46 18.05
N PRO A 178 -7.98 15.86 19.05
CA PRO A 178 -7.57 14.70 19.83
C PRO A 178 -7.89 13.37 19.13
N ILE A 179 -6.92 12.45 19.09
CA ILE A 179 -7.13 11.09 18.56
C ILE A 179 -6.51 10.02 19.48
N THR A 180 -7.20 8.89 19.66
CA THR A 180 -6.71 7.78 20.50
C THR A 180 -5.81 6.83 19.70
N TYR A 181 -4.96 6.08 20.40
CA TYR A 181 -4.10 5.07 19.74
C TYR A 181 -4.92 4.05 18.93
N ASP A 182 -6.01 3.53 19.49
CA ASP A 182 -6.86 2.54 18.80
C ASP A 182 -7.52 3.10 17.53
N GLN A 183 -7.90 4.38 17.54
CA GLN A 183 -8.44 5.05 16.36
C GLN A 183 -7.40 5.17 15.25
N ILE A 184 -6.15 5.57 15.57
CA ILE A 184 -5.07 5.65 14.58
C ILE A 184 -4.75 4.25 14.05
N LYS A 185 -4.66 3.24 14.92
CA LYS A 185 -4.38 1.85 14.53
C LYS A 185 -5.44 1.31 13.55
N ASN A 186 -6.72 1.53 13.82
CA ASN A 186 -7.81 1.12 12.94
C ASN A 186 -7.79 1.89 11.60
N THR A 187 -7.49 3.18 11.65
CA THR A 187 -7.29 4.01 10.45
C THR A 187 -6.14 3.46 9.60
N ARG A 188 -5.03 3.09 10.23
CA ARG A 188 -3.87 2.47 9.55
C ARG A 188 -4.24 1.16 8.87
N ILE A 189 -4.97 0.26 9.54
CA ILE A 189 -5.43 -1.01 8.95
C ILE A 189 -6.32 -0.75 7.73
N THR A 190 -7.22 0.23 7.83
CA THR A 190 -8.12 0.59 6.73
C THR A 190 -7.33 1.16 5.54
N ALA A 191 -6.38 2.07 5.80
CA ALA A 191 -5.49 2.60 4.78
C ALA A 191 -4.64 1.51 4.10
N GLN A 192 -4.18 0.51 4.84
CA GLN A 192 -3.46 -0.65 4.28
C GLN A 192 -4.34 -1.44 3.30
N ASN A 193 -5.61 -1.67 3.63
CA ASN A 193 -6.54 -2.36 2.73
C ASN A 193 -6.82 -1.56 1.46
N GLU A 194 -6.95 -0.24 1.55
CA GLU A 194 -7.09 0.62 0.37
C GLU A 194 -5.82 0.64 -0.50
N LEU A 195 -4.63 0.55 0.11
CA LEU A 195 -3.37 0.45 -0.64
C LEU A 195 -3.31 -0.83 -1.48
N LEU A 196 -3.83 -1.96 -0.97
CA LEU A 196 -3.91 -3.20 -1.73
C LEU A 196 -4.77 -3.03 -3.00
N LYS A 197 -5.91 -2.34 -2.90
CA LYS A 197 -6.77 -2.03 -4.05
C LYS A 197 -6.09 -1.12 -5.08
N ILE A 198 -5.27 -0.16 -4.61
CA ILE A 198 -4.42 0.67 -5.47
C ILE A 198 -3.45 -0.20 -6.27
N ILE A 199 -2.77 -1.15 -5.60
CA ILE A 199 -1.81 -2.06 -6.24
C ILE A 199 -2.53 -2.95 -7.27
N GLU A 200 -3.71 -3.46 -6.94
CA GLU A 200 -4.53 -4.25 -7.86
C GLU A 200 -4.92 -3.44 -9.10
N SER A 201 -5.44 -2.23 -8.91
CA SER A 201 -5.84 -1.33 -10.02
C SER A 201 -4.65 -0.99 -10.93
N LYS A 202 -3.47 -0.78 -10.35
CA LYS A 202 -2.22 -0.57 -11.09
C LYS A 202 -1.79 -1.79 -11.91
N ASN A 203 -1.92 -3.00 -11.35
CA ASN A 203 -1.60 -4.21 -12.10
C ASN A 203 -2.61 -4.45 -13.23
N LYS A 204 -3.90 -4.19 -12.96
CA LYS A 204 -4.99 -4.23 -13.94
C LYS A 204 -4.74 -3.25 -15.09
N SER A 205 -4.29 -2.03 -14.81
CA SER A 205 -3.99 -1.05 -15.88
C SER A 205 -2.79 -1.45 -16.74
N LYS A 206 -1.71 -1.99 -16.15
CA LYS A 206 -0.56 -2.52 -16.91
C LYS A 206 -0.97 -3.67 -17.83
N SER A 207 -1.67 -4.66 -17.28
CA SER A 207 -2.19 -5.79 -18.05
C SER A 207 -3.15 -5.34 -19.16
N TYR A 208 -3.99 -4.33 -18.87
CA TYR A 208 -4.90 -3.76 -19.84
C TYR A 208 -4.17 -3.09 -21.02
N LEU A 209 -3.12 -2.32 -20.75
CA LEU A 209 -2.31 -1.69 -21.80
C LEU A 209 -1.65 -2.74 -22.71
N ASP A 210 -1.17 -3.86 -22.15
CA ASP A 210 -0.61 -4.96 -22.96
C ASP A 210 -1.69 -5.67 -23.79
N ASN A 211 -2.90 -5.84 -23.25
CA ASN A 211 -4.03 -6.36 -24.01
C ASN A 211 -4.43 -5.42 -25.18
N VAL A 212 -4.37 -4.10 -24.98
CA VAL A 212 -4.59 -3.13 -26.07
C VAL A 212 -3.59 -3.35 -27.20
N LYS A 213 -2.29 -3.53 -26.89
CA LYS A 213 -1.26 -3.82 -27.91
C LYS A 213 -1.61 -5.08 -28.72
N ILE A 214 -1.94 -6.17 -28.02
CA ILE A 214 -2.26 -7.45 -28.66
C ILE A 214 -3.48 -7.31 -29.58
N LYS A 215 -4.56 -6.68 -29.09
CA LYS A 215 -5.79 -6.47 -29.89
C LYS A 215 -5.56 -5.62 -31.13
N GLU A 216 -4.71 -4.60 -31.05
CA GLU A 216 -4.39 -3.77 -32.22
C GLU A 216 -3.55 -4.54 -33.24
N VAL A 217 -2.58 -5.35 -32.79
CA VAL A 217 -1.84 -6.26 -33.67
C VAL A 217 -2.79 -7.25 -34.35
N ASP A 218 -3.69 -7.88 -33.61
CA ASP A 218 -4.68 -8.83 -34.15
C ASP A 218 -5.63 -8.17 -35.16
N ARG A 219 -6.06 -6.93 -34.90
CA ARG A 219 -6.87 -6.15 -35.85
C ARG A 219 -6.13 -5.95 -37.17
N ILE A 220 -4.86 -5.57 -37.12
CA ILE A 220 -4.03 -5.35 -38.31
C ILE A 220 -3.79 -6.66 -39.07
N ILE A 221 -3.45 -7.75 -38.36
CA ILE A 221 -3.27 -9.07 -38.97
C ILE A 221 -4.55 -9.53 -39.67
N THR A 222 -5.72 -9.34 -39.03
CA THR A 222 -7.01 -9.69 -39.61
C THR A 222 -7.29 -8.90 -40.87
N HIS A 223 -6.98 -7.59 -40.87
CA HIS A 223 -7.10 -6.77 -42.07
C HIS A 223 -6.21 -7.29 -43.23
N PHE A 224 -4.97 -7.67 -42.95
CA PHE A 224 -4.08 -8.22 -43.97
C PHE A 224 -4.56 -9.56 -44.53
N LYS A 225 -5.06 -10.45 -43.67
CA LYS A 225 -5.65 -11.72 -44.11
C LYS A 225 -6.80 -11.48 -45.09
N ASN A 226 -7.74 -10.59 -44.73
CA ASN A 226 -8.86 -10.26 -45.60
C ASN A 226 -8.42 -9.63 -46.94
N LYS A 227 -7.38 -8.79 -46.94
CA LYS A 227 -6.80 -8.26 -48.19
C LYS A 227 -6.21 -9.37 -49.05
N LEU A 228 -5.44 -10.28 -48.45
CA LEU A 228 -4.81 -11.40 -49.15
C LEU A 228 -5.86 -12.34 -49.73
N ASP A 229 -6.90 -12.67 -48.97
CA ASP A 229 -8.01 -13.52 -49.41
C ASP A 229 -8.73 -12.90 -50.63
N ASN A 230 -9.02 -11.59 -50.58
CA ASN A 230 -9.62 -10.87 -51.71
C ASN A 230 -8.72 -10.87 -52.96
N VAL A 231 -7.39 -10.72 -52.80
CA VAL A 231 -6.46 -10.82 -53.93
C VAL A 231 -6.44 -12.24 -54.50
N ASN A 232 -6.41 -13.25 -53.64
CA ASN A 232 -6.45 -14.66 -54.03
C ASN A 232 -7.73 -15.00 -54.80
N ASP A 233 -8.89 -14.51 -54.35
CA ASP A 233 -10.18 -14.71 -55.01
C ASP A 233 -10.19 -14.06 -56.40
N LYS A 234 -9.69 -12.81 -56.51
CA LYS A 234 -9.57 -12.13 -57.80
C LYS A 234 -8.64 -12.89 -58.75
N PHE A 235 -7.48 -13.33 -58.27
CA PHE A 235 -6.53 -14.09 -59.08
C PHE A 235 -7.12 -15.42 -59.55
N THR A 236 -7.82 -16.13 -58.66
CA THR A 236 -8.50 -17.40 -58.97
C THR A 236 -9.57 -17.20 -60.06
N ASN A 237 -10.37 -16.14 -59.95
CA ASN A 237 -11.39 -15.80 -60.95
C ASN A 237 -10.75 -15.45 -62.30
N GLU A 238 -9.73 -14.61 -62.33
CA GLU A 238 -9.03 -14.25 -63.57
C GLU A 238 -8.34 -15.46 -64.21
N TYR A 239 -7.68 -16.30 -63.42
CA TYR A 239 -7.08 -17.55 -63.91
C TYR A 239 -8.12 -18.48 -64.53
N SER A 240 -9.29 -18.62 -63.90
CA SER A 240 -10.40 -19.40 -64.46
C SER A 240 -10.92 -18.82 -65.77
N ASN A 241 -11.04 -17.49 -65.87
CA ASN A 241 -11.49 -16.81 -67.09
C ASN A 241 -10.50 -17.00 -68.24
N ILE A 242 -9.20 -16.89 -67.96
CA ILE A 242 -8.13 -17.12 -68.95
C ILE A 242 -8.18 -18.56 -69.46
N ASN A 243 -8.28 -19.55 -68.56
CA ASN A 243 -8.35 -20.95 -68.95
C ASN A 243 -9.59 -21.25 -69.80
N LYS A 244 -10.74 -20.68 -69.47
CA LYS A 244 -11.95 -20.81 -70.28
C LYS A 244 -11.76 -20.21 -71.68
N GLY A 245 -11.18 -19.01 -71.76
CA GLY A 245 -10.86 -18.38 -73.04
C GLY A 245 -9.89 -19.22 -73.90
N LEU A 246 -8.86 -19.81 -73.28
CA LEU A 246 -7.95 -20.73 -73.97
C LEU A 246 -8.65 -21.99 -74.47
N GLU A 247 -9.59 -22.54 -73.69
CA GLU A 247 -10.40 -23.70 -74.08
C GLU A 247 -11.33 -23.37 -75.26
N ASP A 248 -11.99 -22.21 -75.22
CA ASP A 248 -12.88 -21.74 -76.29
C ASP A 248 -12.11 -21.49 -77.60
N ILE A 249 -10.91 -20.89 -77.51
CA ILE A 249 -9.99 -20.73 -78.66
C ILE A 249 -9.58 -22.10 -79.21
N SER A 250 -9.23 -23.05 -78.33
CA SER A 250 -8.81 -24.39 -78.74
C SER A 250 -9.93 -25.12 -79.48
N LYS A 251 -11.17 -25.06 -78.97
CA LYS A 251 -12.36 -25.62 -79.62
C LYS A 251 -12.62 -24.97 -80.98
N SER A 252 -12.51 -23.64 -81.08
CA SER A 252 -12.67 -22.92 -82.35
C SER A 252 -11.62 -23.38 -83.38
N ILE A 253 -10.34 -23.49 -82.98
CA ILE A 253 -9.27 -24.00 -83.85
C ILE A 253 -9.55 -25.44 -84.31
N GLU A 254 -10.02 -26.31 -83.42
CA GLU A 254 -10.35 -27.70 -83.75
C GLU A 254 -11.52 -27.77 -84.74
N ASN A 255 -12.58 -26.98 -84.53
CA ASN A 255 -13.72 -26.88 -85.45
C ASN A 255 -13.27 -26.39 -86.85
N VAL A 256 -12.40 -25.38 -86.92
CA VAL A 256 -11.82 -24.89 -88.18
C VAL A 256 -11.01 -25.98 -88.89
N LYS A 257 -10.17 -26.73 -88.17
CA LYS A 257 -9.36 -27.83 -88.76
C LYS A 257 -10.21 -28.95 -89.33
N ASN A 258 -11.35 -29.23 -88.69
CA ASN A 258 -12.24 -30.33 -89.07
C ASN A 258 -13.31 -29.92 -90.10
N SER A 259 -13.38 -28.65 -90.50
CA SER A 259 -14.28 -28.20 -91.57
C SER A 259 -13.69 -28.52 -92.94
N THR A 260 -14.46 -29.22 -93.77
CA THR A 260 -14.08 -29.63 -95.14
C THR A 260 -14.75 -28.79 -96.23
N ASP A 261 -15.52 -27.76 -95.88
CA ASP A 261 -16.31 -26.98 -96.84
C ASP A 261 -16.14 -25.47 -96.60
N GLU A 262 -15.73 -24.71 -97.63
CA GLU A 262 -15.38 -23.27 -97.53
C GLU A 262 -16.55 -22.42 -97.01
N ASN A 263 -17.80 -22.80 -97.31
CA ASN A 263 -18.98 -22.08 -96.81
C ASN A 263 -19.26 -22.33 -95.32
N SER A 264 -18.79 -23.46 -94.76
CA SER A 264 -18.94 -23.78 -93.33
C SER A 264 -17.99 -22.98 -92.44
N LEU A 265 -16.88 -22.48 -92.99
CA LEU A 265 -15.91 -21.66 -92.25
C LEU A 265 -16.47 -20.27 -91.88
N PHE A 266 -17.38 -19.74 -92.69
CA PHE A 266 -17.99 -18.42 -92.46
C PHE A 266 -18.99 -18.41 -91.30
N ASP A 267 -19.62 -19.56 -90.99
CA ASP A 267 -20.56 -19.70 -89.87
C ASP A 267 -19.87 -20.08 -88.55
N ILE A 268 -18.57 -20.45 -88.59
CA ILE A 268 -17.76 -20.88 -87.43
C ILE A 268 -16.93 -19.72 -86.84
N LEU A 269 -16.62 -18.70 -87.64
CA LEU A 269 -15.88 -17.48 -87.26
C LEU A 269 -16.80 -16.42 -86.64
#